data_AF-X1LMD5-F1
#
_entry.id   AF-X1LMD5-F1
#
_cell.length_a   1.000
_cell.length_b   1.000
_cell.length_c   1.000
_cell.angle_alpha   90.00
_cell.angle_beta   90.00
_cell.angle_gamma   90.00
#
_symmetry.space_group_name_H-M   'P 1'
#
loop_
_entity.id
_entity.type
_entity.pdbx_description
1 polymer ?
#
loop_
_entity_poly.entity_id
_entity_poly.type
_entity_poly.pdbx_seq_one_letter_code
_entity_poly.pdbx_strand_id
1 'polypeptide(L)'
;NFPIPDTVQSIARARIDLLPVGLKEILYQASVLGRYIEIKIFQKITNLKDNVLFDLLKKLQKNEFIEEVEGVLQSQQYFAFTHSLIQEIAYNSLLFKTRRSLHTKIGTAMEEMYLSKIDAKVEELAHHFKNSDDKEKAVFYLSKAGDKAQSLYAFKNAINYYRDSIKILESTELEKEQLTQLSEIYNKLSFSQSTVGKRKEAEISLNTSANPNLSSSSLNIFSA
;
A
#
# COMPACT_ATOMS: atom_id res chain seq x y z
N ASN A 1 16.88 -3.82 13.13
CA ASN A 1 15.64 -4.10 13.88
C ASN A 1 16.00 -4.30 15.34
N PHE A 2 15.97 -3.22 16.12
CA PHE A 2 16.01 -3.36 17.59
C PHE A 2 14.56 -3.65 18.04
N PRO A 3 14.31 -4.76 18.76
CA PRO A 3 12.98 -5.02 19.30
C PRO A 3 12.62 -3.86 20.22
N ILE A 4 11.53 -3.18 19.89
CA ILE A 4 11.00 -2.11 20.73
C ILE A 4 10.52 -2.78 22.02
N PRO A 5 10.97 -2.31 23.20
CA PRO A 5 10.50 -2.89 24.45
C PRO A 5 8.98 -2.81 24.56
N ASP A 6 8.34 -3.88 25.03
CA ASP A 6 6.87 -3.95 25.21
C ASP A 6 6.31 -2.72 25.94
N THR A 7 7.10 -2.16 26.86
CA THR A 7 6.78 -0.95 27.62
C THR A 7 6.54 0.28 26.74
N VAL A 8 7.31 0.47 25.67
CA VAL A 8 7.14 1.62 24.76
C VAL A 8 5.85 1.46 23.93
N GLN A 9 5.53 0.24 23.50
CA GLN A 9 4.27 -0.04 22.81
C GLN A 9 3.07 0.15 23.74
N SER A 10 3.17 -0.32 24.99
CA SER A 10 2.14 -0.14 26.01
C SER A 10 1.89 1.35 26.32
N ILE A 11 2.96 2.16 26.41
CA ILE A 11 2.84 3.61 26.63
C ILE A 11 2.14 4.28 25.44
N ALA A 12 2.55 3.97 24.21
CA ALA A 12 1.94 4.54 23.02
C ALA A 12 0.46 4.14 22.91
N ARG A 13 0.10 2.88 23.20
CA ARG A 13 -1.29 2.42 23.24
C ARG A 13 -2.09 3.15 24.32
N ALA A 14 -1.57 3.28 25.53
CA ALA A 14 -2.23 4.01 26.62
C ALA A 14 -2.48 5.48 26.25
N ARG A 15 -1.52 6.15 25.59
CA ARG A 15 -1.72 7.52 25.07
C ARG A 15 -2.84 7.60 24.06
N ILE A 16 -2.88 6.68 23.09
CA ILE A 16 -3.97 6.59 22.11
C ILE A 16 -5.29 6.36 22.83
N ASP A 17 -5.32 5.49 23.84
CA ASP A 17 -6.54 5.11 24.54
C ASP A 17 -7.21 6.27 25.27
N LEU A 18 -6.42 7.23 25.75
CA LEU A 18 -6.87 8.47 26.39
C LEU A 18 -7.45 9.51 25.42
N LEU A 19 -7.32 9.31 24.09
CA LEU A 19 -7.94 10.21 23.13
C LEU A 19 -9.48 10.09 23.16
N PRO A 20 -10.21 11.23 23.10
CA PRO A 20 -11.64 11.23 22.84
C PRO A 20 -11.96 10.44 21.56
N VAL A 21 -13.11 9.78 21.54
CA VAL A 21 -13.53 8.86 20.45
C VAL A 21 -13.32 9.47 19.06
N GLY A 22 -13.79 10.71 18.83
CA GLY A 22 -13.62 11.37 17.53
C GLY A 22 -12.17 11.66 17.13
N LEU A 23 -11.27 11.93 18.08
CA LEU A 23 -9.84 12.12 17.76
C LEU A 23 -9.17 10.77 17.46
N LYS A 24 -9.53 9.74 18.22
CA LYS A 24 -9.04 8.38 18.04
C LYS A 24 -9.43 7.84 16.65
N GLU A 25 -10.68 8.06 16.24
CA GLU A 25 -11.16 7.69 14.90
C GLU A 25 -10.38 8.38 13.78
N ILE A 26 -10.10 9.68 13.91
CA ILE A 26 -9.28 10.42 12.92
C ILE A 26 -7.84 9.93 12.91
N LEU A 27 -7.23 9.68 14.06
CA LEU A 27 -5.87 9.14 14.13
C LEU A 27 -5.78 7.77 13.43
N TYR A 28 -6.76 6.90 13.66
CA TYR A 28 -6.82 5.59 13.02
C TYR A 28 -7.01 5.70 11.50
N GLN A 29 -7.90 6.56 11.01
CA GLN A 29 -8.05 6.75 9.57
C GLN A 29 -6.78 7.33 8.93
N ALA A 30 -6.16 8.32 9.58
CA ALA A 30 -4.91 8.92 9.12
C ALA A 30 -3.77 7.91 9.02
N SER A 31 -3.76 6.90 9.90
CA SER A 31 -2.72 5.86 9.89
C SER A 31 -2.67 5.04 8.60
N VAL A 32 -3.75 4.98 7.83
CA VAL A 32 -3.82 4.24 6.56
C VAL A 32 -3.10 4.99 5.42
N LEU A 33 -2.94 6.32 5.52
CA LEU A 33 -2.14 7.13 4.58
C LEU A 33 -0.62 6.90 4.75
N GLY A 34 -0.21 6.27 5.85
CA GLY A 34 1.19 6.00 6.17
C GLY A 34 1.82 7.12 6.99
N ARG A 35 3.11 7.38 6.77
CA ARG A 35 3.88 8.36 7.56
C ARG A 35 3.40 9.79 7.35
N TYR A 36 3.05 10.14 6.12
CA TYR A 36 2.64 11.48 5.72
C TYR A 36 1.14 11.48 5.41
N ILE A 37 0.45 12.50 5.92
CA ILE A 37 -0.98 12.71 5.78
C ILE A 37 -1.15 13.90 4.86
N GLU A 38 -1.47 13.62 3.59
CA GLU A 38 -1.88 14.67 2.67
C GLU A 38 -3.31 15.10 2.99
N ILE A 39 -3.50 16.36 3.37
CA ILE A 39 -4.80 16.86 3.84
C ILE A 39 -5.87 16.71 2.77
N LYS A 40 -5.55 16.98 1.50
CA LYS A 40 -6.52 16.89 0.39
C LYS A 40 -7.08 15.48 0.18
N ILE A 41 -6.24 14.45 0.33
CA ILE A 41 -6.69 13.06 0.31
C ILE A 41 -7.55 12.80 1.55
N PHE A 42 -7.10 13.28 2.71
CA PHE A 42 -7.78 13.00 3.97
C PHE A 42 -9.18 13.65 4.06
N GLN A 43 -9.35 14.84 3.49
CA GLN A 43 -10.64 15.51 3.30
C GLN A 43 -11.61 14.64 2.48
N LYS A 44 -11.13 14.06 1.37
CA LYS A 44 -11.95 13.20 0.50
C LYS A 44 -12.44 11.93 1.20
N ILE A 45 -11.67 11.34 2.11
CA ILE A 45 -12.05 10.05 2.72
C ILE A 45 -12.86 10.17 4.03
N THR A 46 -12.75 11.30 4.73
CA THR A 46 -13.38 11.50 6.05
C THR A 46 -14.82 12.03 5.95
N ASN A 47 -15.23 12.61 4.81
CA ASN A 47 -16.54 13.27 4.62
C ASN A 47 -16.86 14.35 5.69
N LEU A 48 -15.85 14.84 6.41
CA LEU A 48 -16.00 15.93 7.36
C LEU A 48 -15.94 17.26 6.62
N LYS A 49 -16.58 18.28 7.19
CA LYS A 49 -16.34 19.66 6.77
C LYS A 49 -14.87 20.01 7.04
N ASP A 50 -14.26 20.76 6.15
CA ASP A 50 -12.84 21.12 6.21
C ASP A 50 -12.43 21.68 7.58
N ASN A 51 -13.18 22.65 8.10
CA ASN A 51 -12.91 23.26 9.40
C ASN A 51 -12.92 22.22 10.55
N VAL A 52 -13.85 21.26 10.51
CA VAL A 52 -13.95 20.20 11.52
C VAL A 52 -12.74 19.26 11.44
N LEU A 53 -12.33 18.86 10.24
CA LEU A 53 -11.15 18.02 10.06
C LEU A 53 -9.88 18.74 10.54
N PHE A 54 -9.70 20.01 10.16
CA PHE A 54 -8.56 20.82 10.60
C PHE A 54 -8.51 20.98 12.12
N ASP A 55 -9.66 21.21 12.77
CA ASP A 55 -9.72 21.29 14.23
C ASP A 55 -9.30 19.97 14.91
N LEU A 56 -9.70 18.83 14.34
CA LEU A 56 -9.29 17.51 14.84
C LEU A 56 -7.80 17.26 14.63
N LEU A 57 -7.25 17.60 13.46
CA LEU A 57 -5.81 17.52 13.18
C LEU A 57 -4.99 18.42 14.11
N LYS A 58 -5.44 19.66 14.36
CA LYS A 58 -4.77 20.57 15.31
C LYS A 58 -4.82 20.04 16.74
N LYS A 59 -5.89 19.37 17.14
CA LYS A 59 -5.93 18.67 18.44
C LYS A 59 -4.99 17.48 18.49
N LEU A 60 -4.89 16.67 17.44
CA LEU A 60 -3.91 15.58 17.35
C LEU A 60 -2.47 16.13 17.40
N GLN A 61 -2.22 17.26 16.75
CA GLN A 61 -0.94 17.96 16.79
C GLN A 61 -0.60 18.45 18.20
N LYS A 62 -1.56 19.09 18.89
CA LYS A 62 -1.40 19.53 20.29
C LYS A 62 -1.11 18.37 21.25
N ASN A 63 -1.58 17.17 20.94
CA ASN A 63 -1.32 15.96 21.71
C ASN A 63 -0.07 15.18 21.22
N GLU A 64 0.72 15.77 20.31
CA GLU A 64 1.98 15.26 19.76
C GLU A 64 1.85 13.91 19.04
N PHE A 65 0.68 13.58 18.50
CA PHE A 65 0.51 12.40 17.65
C PHE A 65 0.97 12.66 16.22
N ILE A 66 0.82 13.90 15.77
CA ILE A 66 1.23 14.36 14.44
C ILE A 66 1.91 15.72 14.55
N GLU A 67 2.70 16.07 13.55
CA GLU A 67 3.33 17.37 13.40
C GLU A 67 3.05 17.92 12.00
N GLU A 68 2.92 19.23 11.89
CA GLU A 68 2.80 19.89 10.60
C GLU A 68 4.19 19.90 9.95
N VAL A 69 4.28 19.48 8.70
CA VAL A 69 5.53 19.48 7.94
C VAL A 69 5.38 20.37 6.73
N GLU A 70 6.39 21.20 6.48
CA GLU A 70 6.41 22.03 5.27
C GLU A 70 6.47 21.12 4.04
N GLY A 71 5.46 21.24 3.18
CA GLY A 71 5.45 20.55 1.90
C GLY A 71 6.51 21.11 0.96
N VAL A 72 7.19 20.24 0.21
CA VAL A 72 8.12 20.63 -0.87
C VAL A 72 7.40 21.44 -1.96
N LEU A 73 6.07 21.30 -2.05
CA LEU A 73 5.19 22.09 -2.89
C LEU A 73 4.39 23.06 -2.01
N GLN A 74 4.64 24.36 -2.15
CA GLN A 74 4.12 25.48 -1.35
C GLN A 74 2.57 25.60 -1.25
N SER A 75 1.81 24.66 -1.80
CA SER A 75 0.34 24.65 -1.82
C SER A 75 -0.31 23.38 -1.26
N GLN A 76 0.48 22.43 -0.75
CA GLN A 76 -0.03 21.23 -0.08
C GLN A 76 0.42 21.23 1.38
N GLN A 77 -0.55 21.29 2.29
CA GLN A 77 -0.32 21.08 3.71
C GLN A 77 -0.25 19.58 4.00
N TYR A 78 0.81 19.19 4.70
CA TYR A 78 1.04 17.83 5.15
C TYR A 78 1.15 17.80 6.67
N PHE A 79 0.64 16.72 7.24
CA PHE A 79 1.05 16.31 8.58
C PHE A 79 1.91 15.06 8.48
N ALA A 80 2.76 14.83 9.46
CA ALA A 80 3.46 13.57 9.63
C ALA A 80 3.17 13.01 11.02
N PHE A 81 3.12 11.69 11.16
CA PHE A 81 3.16 11.09 12.48
C PHE A 81 4.51 11.40 13.13
N THR A 82 4.47 11.89 14.38
CA THR A 82 5.69 12.21 15.15
C THR A 82 6.57 10.97 15.35
N HIS A 83 5.94 9.79 15.45
CA HIS A 83 6.62 8.51 15.57
C HIS A 83 5.96 7.43 14.71
N SER A 84 6.77 6.64 13.99
CA SER A 84 6.30 5.50 13.19
C SER A 84 5.53 4.47 14.02
N LEU A 85 5.93 4.26 15.29
CA LEU A 85 5.26 3.32 16.18
C LEU A 85 3.81 3.73 16.49
N ILE A 86 3.53 5.03 16.60
CA ILE A 86 2.16 5.53 16.80
C ILE A 86 1.29 5.18 15.59
N GLN A 87 1.81 5.43 14.38
CA GLN A 87 1.14 5.09 13.14
C GLN A 87 0.88 3.58 13.06
N GLU A 88 1.87 2.75 13.40
CA GLU A 88 1.75 1.30 13.37
C GLU A 88 0.68 0.79 14.35
N ILE A 89 0.69 1.29 15.59
CA ILE A 89 -0.32 0.92 16.60
C ILE A 89 -1.71 1.35 16.14
N ALA A 90 -1.87 2.59 15.69
CA ALA A 90 -3.13 3.11 15.18
C ALA A 90 -3.67 2.29 13.99
N TYR A 91 -2.79 1.95 13.04
CA TYR A 91 -3.12 1.14 11.87
C TYR A 91 -3.54 -0.27 12.29
N ASN A 92 -2.81 -0.87 13.22
CA ASN A 92 -3.08 -2.22 13.71
C ASN A 92 -4.31 -2.33 14.62
N SER A 93 -4.75 -1.23 15.22
CA SER A 93 -6.01 -1.15 15.97
C SER A 93 -7.27 -1.15 15.08
N LEU A 94 -7.14 -0.87 13.78
CA LEU A 94 -8.25 -0.98 12.85
C LEU A 94 -8.60 -2.44 12.56
N LEU A 95 -9.90 -2.75 12.62
CA LEU A 95 -10.45 -3.99 12.09
C LEU A 95 -10.05 -4.18 10.62
N PHE A 96 -9.75 -5.41 10.24
CA PHE A 96 -9.28 -5.74 8.89
C PHE A 96 -10.22 -5.22 7.78
N LYS A 97 -11.54 -5.38 7.95
CA LYS A 97 -12.54 -4.86 7.00
C LYS A 97 -12.50 -3.33 6.87
N THR A 98 -12.35 -2.61 7.98
CA THR A 98 -12.25 -1.14 7.99
C THR A 98 -10.98 -0.67 7.29
N ARG A 99 -9.86 -1.34 7.56
CA ARG A 99 -8.56 -1.07 6.91
C ARG A 99 -8.65 -1.22 5.40
N ARG A 100 -9.24 -2.32 4.89
CA ARG A 100 -9.44 -2.53 3.46
C ARG A 100 -10.32 -1.46 2.82
N SER A 101 -11.43 -1.12 3.47
CA SER A 101 -12.32 -0.05 2.99
C SER A 101 -11.62 1.31 2.91
N LEU A 102 -10.78 1.65 3.91
CA LEU A 102 -9.99 2.87 3.89
C LEU A 102 -8.94 2.85 2.78
N HIS A 103 -8.25 1.74 2.56
CA HIS A 103 -7.33 1.59 1.44
C HIS A 103 -8.03 1.77 0.08
N THR A 104 -9.22 1.22 -0.12
CA THR A 104 -10.02 1.48 -1.34
C THR A 104 -10.32 2.97 -1.50
N LYS A 105 -10.81 3.63 -0.44
CA LYS A 105 -11.16 5.06 -0.49
C LYS A 105 -9.95 5.94 -0.81
N ILE A 106 -8.81 5.65 -0.19
CA ILE A 106 -7.57 6.40 -0.42
C ILE A 106 -7.08 6.19 -1.85
N GLY A 107 -7.00 4.93 -2.32
CA GLY A 107 -6.59 4.62 -3.68
C GLY A 107 -7.46 5.33 -4.72
N THR A 108 -8.78 5.28 -4.59
CA THR A 108 -9.71 5.99 -5.48
C THR A 108 -9.54 7.51 -5.42
N ALA A 109 -9.41 8.09 -4.22
CA ALA A 109 -9.17 9.53 -4.08
C ALA A 109 -7.86 9.97 -4.74
N MET A 110 -6.82 9.14 -4.65
CA MET A 110 -5.55 9.39 -5.31
C MET A 110 -5.63 9.30 -6.83
N GLU A 111 -6.34 8.31 -7.38
CA GLU A 111 -6.55 8.21 -8.83
C GLU A 111 -7.22 9.47 -9.39
N GLU A 112 -8.26 9.96 -8.71
CA GLU A 112 -8.97 11.17 -9.11
C GLU A 112 -8.09 12.42 -9.04
N MET A 113 -7.33 12.57 -7.95
CA MET A 113 -6.52 13.77 -7.71
C MET A 113 -5.26 13.83 -8.57
N TYR A 114 -4.70 12.67 -8.90
CA TYR A 114 -3.41 12.54 -9.56
C TYR A 114 -3.51 11.97 -10.98
N LEU A 115 -4.69 12.04 -11.62
CA LEU A 115 -4.91 11.48 -12.95
C LEU A 115 -3.85 11.91 -13.98
N SER A 116 -3.46 13.18 -13.98
CA SER A 116 -2.44 13.72 -14.91
C SER A 116 -0.99 13.38 -14.54
N LYS A 117 -0.77 12.81 -13.35
CA LYS A 117 0.54 12.44 -12.80
C LYS A 117 0.53 11.03 -12.21
N ILE A 118 -0.30 10.15 -12.77
CA ILE A 118 -0.56 8.82 -12.20
C ILE A 118 0.73 7.99 -12.12
N ASP A 119 1.63 8.17 -13.10
CA ASP A 119 2.93 7.50 -13.16
C ASP A 119 3.87 7.86 -11.99
N ALA A 120 3.68 9.03 -11.37
CA ALA A 120 4.41 9.42 -10.17
C ALA A 120 3.85 8.77 -8.89
N LYS A 121 2.65 8.20 -8.95
CA LYS A 121 1.90 7.66 -7.80
C LYS A 121 1.66 6.16 -7.86
N VAL A 122 2.13 5.48 -8.90
CA VAL A 122 1.85 4.05 -9.16
C VAL A 122 2.22 3.15 -7.98
N GLU A 123 3.36 3.37 -7.33
CA GLU A 123 3.80 2.55 -6.20
C GLU A 123 2.91 2.73 -4.96
N GLU A 124 2.45 3.95 -4.74
CA GLU A 124 1.55 4.30 -3.64
C GLU A 124 0.13 3.77 -3.91
N LEU A 125 -0.35 3.89 -5.16
CA LEU A 125 -1.60 3.28 -5.62
C LEU A 125 -1.55 1.75 -5.52
N ALA A 126 -0.44 1.13 -5.91
CA ALA A 126 -0.24 -0.31 -5.78
C ALA A 126 -0.30 -0.74 -4.31
N HIS A 127 0.31 0.03 -3.40
CA HIS A 127 0.21 -0.22 -1.96
C HIS A 127 -1.25 -0.15 -1.47
N HIS A 128 -2.00 0.89 -1.83
CA HIS A 128 -3.38 1.03 -1.39
C HIS A 128 -4.27 -0.08 -1.97
N PHE A 129 -4.26 -0.30 -3.28
CA PHE A 129 -5.14 -1.30 -3.88
C PHE A 129 -4.79 -2.74 -3.50
N LYS A 130 -3.50 -3.07 -3.31
CA LYS A 130 -3.07 -4.38 -2.76
C LYS A 130 -3.69 -4.68 -1.40
N ASN A 131 -3.88 -3.66 -0.56
CA ASN A 131 -4.47 -3.78 0.77
C ASN A 131 -5.98 -3.50 0.78
N SER A 132 -6.62 -3.49 -0.38
CA SER A 132 -8.04 -3.19 -0.57
C SER A 132 -8.82 -4.43 -1.04
N ASP A 133 -10.14 -4.31 -1.18
CA ASP A 133 -10.97 -5.38 -1.78
C ASP A 133 -11.03 -5.30 -3.33
N ASP A 134 -10.49 -4.24 -3.96
CA ASP A 134 -10.45 -4.06 -5.41
C ASP A 134 -9.24 -4.79 -6.03
N LYS A 135 -9.43 -6.07 -6.33
CA LYS A 135 -8.39 -6.96 -6.87
C LYS A 135 -7.93 -6.54 -8.27
N GLU A 136 -8.84 -6.03 -9.09
CA GLU A 136 -8.54 -5.63 -10.47
C GLU A 136 -7.56 -4.45 -10.48
N LYS A 137 -7.87 -3.39 -9.72
CA LYS A 137 -6.94 -2.26 -9.57
C LYS A 137 -5.65 -2.65 -8.88
N ALA A 138 -5.70 -3.59 -7.93
CA ALA A 138 -4.50 -4.10 -7.29
C ALA A 138 -3.53 -4.71 -8.31
N VAL A 139 -4.02 -5.64 -9.15
CA VAL A 139 -3.24 -6.28 -10.22
C VAL A 139 -2.70 -5.24 -11.20
N PHE A 140 -3.55 -4.29 -11.62
CA PHE A 140 -3.18 -3.22 -12.54
C PHE A 140 -2.03 -2.36 -12.01
N TYR A 141 -2.16 -1.80 -10.81
CA TYR A 141 -1.15 -0.92 -10.25
C TYR A 141 0.11 -1.66 -9.79
N LEU A 142 -0.01 -2.90 -9.29
CA LEU A 142 1.16 -3.74 -9.00
C LEU A 142 1.95 -4.04 -10.28
N SER A 143 1.28 -4.39 -11.39
CA SER A 143 1.95 -4.61 -12.67
C SER A 143 2.68 -3.36 -13.15
N LYS A 144 2.02 -2.18 -13.13
CA LYS A 144 2.65 -0.90 -13.49
C LYS A 144 3.80 -0.51 -12.56
N ALA A 145 3.67 -0.73 -11.25
CA ALA A 145 4.73 -0.46 -10.29
C ALA A 145 5.94 -1.37 -10.53
N GLY A 146 5.69 -2.63 -10.91
CA GLY A 146 6.71 -3.55 -11.39
C GLY A 146 7.43 -3.04 -12.63
N ASP A 147 6.68 -2.58 -13.64
CA ASP A 147 7.23 -2.05 -14.89
C ASP A 147 8.09 -0.80 -14.65
N LYS A 148 7.62 0.12 -13.79
CA LYS A 148 8.38 1.30 -13.38
C LYS A 148 9.64 0.93 -12.60
N ALA A 149 9.56 -0.03 -11.68
CA ALA A 149 10.74 -0.50 -10.96
C ALA A 149 11.76 -1.16 -11.91
N GLN A 150 11.28 -1.93 -12.90
CA GLN A 150 12.12 -2.56 -13.91
C GLN A 150 12.83 -1.51 -14.80
N SER A 151 12.12 -0.46 -15.23
CA SER A 151 12.72 0.62 -16.05
C SER A 151 13.76 1.44 -15.28
N LEU A 152 13.65 1.50 -13.96
CA LEU A 152 14.62 2.11 -13.06
C LEU A 152 15.71 1.14 -12.56
N TYR A 153 15.82 -0.06 -13.15
CA TYR A 153 16.77 -1.12 -12.77
C TYR A 153 16.61 -1.62 -11.31
N ALA A 154 15.50 -1.31 -10.65
CA ALA A 154 15.15 -1.78 -9.32
C ALA A 154 14.50 -3.18 -9.38
N PHE A 155 15.18 -4.14 -10.03
CA PHE A 155 14.63 -5.47 -10.35
C PHE A 155 14.13 -6.25 -9.13
N LYS A 156 14.75 -6.08 -7.95
CA LYS A 156 14.26 -6.72 -6.71
C LYS A 156 12.88 -6.20 -6.31
N ASN A 157 12.61 -4.91 -6.49
CA ASN A 157 11.29 -4.33 -6.23
C ASN A 157 10.29 -4.77 -7.31
N ALA A 158 10.71 -4.79 -8.58
CA ALA A 158 9.88 -5.29 -9.68
C ALA A 158 9.40 -6.74 -9.43
N ILE A 159 10.32 -7.63 -9.02
CA ILE A 159 10.01 -9.01 -8.64
C ILE A 159 8.93 -9.06 -7.54
N ASN A 160 9.03 -8.21 -6.51
CA ASN A 160 8.05 -8.21 -5.42
C ASN A 160 6.66 -7.77 -5.92
N TYR A 161 6.59 -6.71 -6.73
CA TYR A 161 5.33 -6.24 -7.30
C TYR A 161 4.67 -7.27 -8.22
N TYR A 162 5.44 -7.91 -9.11
CA TYR A 162 4.91 -8.95 -9.98
C TYR A 162 4.42 -10.17 -9.20
N ARG A 163 5.15 -10.60 -8.17
CA ARG A 163 4.72 -11.70 -7.29
C ARG A 163 3.42 -11.39 -6.55
N ASP A 164 3.29 -10.19 -6.01
CA ASP A 164 2.06 -9.76 -5.37
C ASP A 164 0.88 -9.76 -6.35
N SER A 165 1.10 -9.34 -7.59
CA SER A 165 0.07 -9.34 -8.64
C SER A 165 -0.36 -10.77 -9.03
N ILE A 166 0.61 -11.66 -9.25
CA ILE A 166 0.40 -13.10 -9.50
C ILE A 166 -0.42 -13.73 -8.38
N LYS A 167 -0.06 -13.49 -7.12
CA LYS A 167 -0.77 -14.03 -5.95
C LYS A 167 -2.24 -13.60 -5.91
N ILE A 168 -2.55 -12.39 -6.35
CA ILE A 168 -3.93 -11.90 -6.41
C ILE A 168 -4.70 -12.60 -7.52
N LEU A 169 -4.13 -12.70 -8.73
CA LEU A 169 -4.74 -13.41 -9.86
C LEU A 169 -4.99 -14.90 -9.55
N GLU A 170 -4.03 -15.57 -8.93
CA GLU A 170 -4.18 -16.99 -8.53
C GLU A 170 -5.23 -17.19 -7.42
N SER A 171 -5.66 -16.12 -6.75
CA SER A 171 -6.73 -16.14 -5.74
C SER A 171 -8.12 -15.86 -6.30
N THR A 172 -8.24 -15.63 -7.61
CA THR A 172 -9.51 -15.40 -8.30
C THR A 172 -9.83 -16.56 -9.23
N GLU A 173 -11.04 -16.59 -9.75
CA GLU A 173 -11.34 -17.45 -10.90
C GLU A 173 -10.51 -16.97 -12.10
N LEU A 174 -9.79 -17.91 -12.72
CA LEU A 174 -8.88 -17.61 -13.84
C LEU A 174 -9.65 -17.73 -15.15
N GLU A 175 -10.28 -16.65 -15.57
CA GLU A 175 -10.84 -16.56 -16.91
C GLU A 175 -9.75 -16.20 -17.93
N LYS A 176 -10.14 -16.16 -19.22
CA LYS A 176 -9.21 -15.90 -20.33
C LYS A 176 -8.41 -14.60 -20.14
N GLU A 177 -9.04 -13.56 -19.60
CA GLU A 177 -8.38 -12.28 -19.35
C GLU A 177 -7.31 -12.41 -18.25
N GLN A 178 -7.66 -13.00 -17.10
CA GLN A 178 -6.73 -13.21 -15.98
C GLN A 178 -5.58 -14.13 -16.39
N LEU A 179 -5.81 -15.16 -17.20
CA LEU A 179 -4.76 -16.02 -17.74
C LEU A 179 -3.80 -15.26 -18.66
N THR A 180 -4.31 -14.33 -19.46
CA THR A 180 -3.50 -13.47 -20.33
C THR A 180 -2.62 -12.54 -19.48
N GLN A 181 -3.22 -11.85 -18.50
CA GLN A 181 -2.49 -11.01 -17.56
C GLN A 181 -1.43 -11.80 -16.78
N LEU A 182 -1.76 -13.02 -16.35
CA LEU A 182 -0.85 -13.89 -15.61
C LEU A 182 0.36 -14.28 -16.47
N SER A 183 0.14 -14.64 -17.73
CA SER A 183 1.21 -14.93 -18.70
C SER A 183 2.14 -13.72 -18.89
N GLU A 184 1.60 -12.53 -19.10
CA GLU A 184 2.37 -11.30 -19.25
C GLU A 184 3.22 -10.99 -18.02
N ILE A 185 2.64 -11.13 -16.82
CA ILE A 185 3.34 -10.83 -15.57
C ILE A 185 4.43 -11.86 -15.29
N TYR A 186 4.20 -13.16 -15.56
CA TYR A 186 5.24 -14.19 -15.43
C TYR A 186 6.41 -13.96 -16.38
N ASN A 187 6.17 -13.48 -17.61
CA ASN A 187 7.22 -13.08 -18.53
C ASN A 187 8.09 -11.94 -17.98
N LYS A 188 7.46 -10.88 -17.46
CA LYS A 188 8.16 -9.74 -16.84
C LYS A 188 8.94 -10.15 -15.58
N LEU A 189 8.36 -11.03 -14.77
CA LEU A 189 8.99 -11.62 -13.60
C LEU A 189 10.25 -12.43 -13.98
N SER A 190 10.14 -13.28 -15.01
CA SER A 190 11.27 -14.07 -15.52
C SER A 190 12.43 -13.18 -15.94
N PHE A 191 12.17 -12.12 -16.70
CA PHE A 191 13.19 -11.17 -17.12
C PHE A 191 13.89 -10.51 -15.92
N SER A 192 13.11 -10.02 -14.94
CA SER A 192 13.65 -9.40 -13.74
C SER A 192 14.48 -10.38 -12.89
N GLN A 193 14.04 -11.64 -12.77
CA GLN A 193 14.78 -12.70 -12.07
C GLN A 193 16.09 -13.06 -12.75
N SER A 194 16.09 -13.18 -14.09
CA SER A 194 17.29 -13.44 -14.88
C SER A 194 18.35 -12.37 -14.66
N THR A 195 17.93 -11.10 -14.65
CA THR A 195 18.81 -9.94 -14.47
C THR A 195 19.48 -9.90 -13.10
N VAL A 196 18.82 -10.39 -12.04
CA VAL A 196 19.40 -10.50 -10.69
C VAL A 196 20.09 -11.85 -10.43
N GLY A 197 20.31 -12.67 -11.46
CA GLY A 197 21.02 -13.94 -11.37
C GLY A 197 20.19 -15.12 -10.84
N LYS A 198 18.88 -14.96 -10.64
CA LYS A 198 17.96 -16.01 -10.18
C LYS A 198 17.51 -16.93 -11.33
N ARG A 199 18.47 -17.56 -12.01
CA ARG A 199 18.24 -18.30 -13.27
C ARG A 199 17.18 -19.40 -13.17
N LYS A 200 17.21 -20.20 -12.10
CA LYS A 200 16.21 -21.26 -11.88
C LYS A 200 14.79 -20.70 -11.71
N GLU A 201 14.64 -19.63 -10.93
CA GLU A 201 13.34 -18.97 -10.76
C GLU A 201 12.85 -18.36 -12.07
N ALA A 202 13.77 -17.79 -12.88
CA ALA A 202 13.46 -17.20 -14.17
C ALA A 202 12.96 -18.23 -15.19
N GLU A 203 13.60 -19.40 -15.25
CA GLU A 203 13.18 -20.50 -16.12
C GLU A 203 11.79 -21.02 -15.75
N ILE A 204 11.52 -21.19 -14.45
CA ILE A 204 10.19 -21.58 -13.97
C ILE A 204 9.15 -20.54 -14.38
N SER A 205 9.41 -19.25 -14.12
CA SER A 205 8.48 -18.18 -14.50
C SER A 205 8.23 -18.11 -16.01
N LEU A 206 9.25 -18.36 -16.84
CA LEU A 206 9.11 -18.38 -18.30
C LEU A 206 8.30 -19.59 -18.79
N ASN A 207 8.48 -20.76 -18.18
CA ASN A 207 7.67 -21.93 -18.51
C ASN A 207 6.21 -21.74 -18.08
N THR A 208 5.98 -21.13 -16.92
CA THR A 208 4.63 -20.80 -16.44
C THR A 208 3.96 -19.73 -17.30
N SER A 209 4.71 -18.76 -17.86
CA SER A 209 4.11 -17.78 -18.77
C SER A 209 3.57 -18.41 -20.06
N ALA A 210 4.23 -19.46 -20.58
CA ALA A 210 3.78 -20.19 -21.75
C ALA A 210 2.54 -21.07 -21.47
N ASN A 211 2.32 -21.48 -20.21
CA ASN A 211 1.15 -22.23 -19.79
C ASN A 211 0.69 -21.85 -18.37
N PRO A 212 -0.02 -20.72 -18.22
CA PRO A 212 -0.39 -20.17 -16.91
C PRO A 212 -1.32 -21.07 -16.08
N ASN A 213 -1.99 -22.05 -16.71
CA ASN A 213 -2.81 -23.04 -16.02
C ASN A 213 -1.99 -23.97 -15.09
N LEU A 214 -0.67 -24.06 -15.28
CA LEU A 214 0.23 -24.86 -14.45
C LEU A 214 0.68 -24.13 -13.16
N SER A 215 0.32 -22.85 -13.00
CA SER A 215 0.73 -22.00 -11.86
C SER A 215 0.19 -22.49 -10.51
N SER A 216 -1.01 -23.08 -10.49
CA SER A 216 -1.68 -23.59 -9.29
C SER A 216 -0.94 -24.74 -8.57
N SER A 217 0.08 -25.33 -9.20
CA SER A 217 0.82 -26.49 -8.67
C SER A 217 2.34 -26.31 -8.59
N SER A 218 2.90 -25.25 -9.20
CA SER A 218 4.36 -25.11 -9.38
C SER A 218 5.06 -24.24 -8.32
N LEU A 219 4.32 -23.50 -7.48
CA LEU A 219 4.91 -22.64 -6.43
C LEU A 219 4.99 -23.27 -5.03
N ASN A 220 4.38 -24.44 -4.79
CA ASN A 220 4.52 -25.19 -3.53
C ASN A 220 5.93 -25.80 -3.33
N ILE A 221 6.87 -25.55 -4.24
CA ILE A 221 8.24 -26.08 -4.20
C ILE A 221 9.21 -25.13 -3.47
N PHE A 222 8.75 -23.94 -3.04
CA PHE A 222 9.62 -22.93 -2.41
C PHE A 222 9.14 -22.44 -1.03
N SER A 223 8.23 -23.15 -0.37
CA SER A 223 7.82 -22.90 1.03
C SER A 223 8.59 -23.75 2.06
N ALA A 224 9.84 -24.10 1.78
CA ALA A 224 10.77 -24.74 2.73
C ALA A 224 12.09 -23.96 2.81
#